data_AF-A0A928UI19-F1
#
_entry.id   AF-A0A928UI19-F1
#
_cell.length_a   1.000
_cell.length_b   1.000
_cell.length_c   1.000
_cell.angle_alpha   90.00
_cell.angle_beta   90.00
_cell.angle_gamma   90.00
#
_symmetry.space_group_name_H-M   'P 1'
#
loop_
_entity.id
_entity.type
_entity.pdbx_description
1 polymer ?
#
loop_
_entity_poly.entity_id
_entity_poly.type
_entity_poly.pdbx_seq_one_letter_code
_entity_poly.pdbx_strand_id
1 'polypeptide(L)'
;MNNKSEMHLIVLYSNARHQEKEILEDINKHLKIIECYDIEWSKEKFLENIQRFYRFSPRNARKGIKERGNGNLLLITAMDNKPDYRIAEALVGHEYTNVNLLNLKFKYRKQVGRNAIHSTVNQKEARRDLCLLLGISMDDYLKKAPKQWDGTIQHIKRDLVGAYGYKNFEEMFYVLNETTNYAVLRNYEMLPQDFRLAEHGDIDIIVENYAIACAMLNAKPIAKNHPKAFNTVNGEKIPYDIRHLEDNYYCHEFAKDMLSTRVLNKNGVYIFNDEYYFYSLIYHSFIHKFKIADDYYARLENLFYKLNLNKKYNLSDYVSPFDLYYQLLIDFMKEHDYQIIKPDPPTKFNTSILDIGKNTKYLKEFYKLDSVRYCKIPSYKPNYKMFEGYFGNNHVFIKVGSYKNACKNEYYTMQKLYKNNPENFAKPIYYSLRKPQNIVMQFIEGETLQNIIDSNKLTDELKETLITDIEAIAKTLSEEDIVHRNITPNKFILGKDNHFKLIDFKYAVSFSKYKEIDYISDNTEIMDFIKNDFSLGKYLWDDFYSMNKILESIGTKSEYIKNNIGKYQIHFKQTRNVKTFIDQVFSVKNEQKTNKFGEKGKMYKVIRLLGFKIKLGRKG
;
A
#
# COMPACT_ATOMS: atom_id res chain seq x y z
N MET A 1 -10.76 -18.34 -37.45
CA MET A 1 -11.11 -18.87 -36.12
C MET A 1 -12.42 -19.63 -36.27
N ASN A 2 -12.43 -20.94 -36.02
CA ASN A 2 -13.66 -21.73 -36.06
C ASN A 2 -14.54 -21.29 -34.89
N ASN A 3 -15.54 -20.44 -35.16
CA ASN A 3 -16.42 -19.91 -34.13
C ASN A 3 -17.30 -21.04 -33.58
N LYS A 4 -16.96 -21.48 -32.35
CA LYS A 4 -17.80 -22.39 -31.56
C LYS A 4 -19.15 -21.71 -31.30
N SER A 5 -20.21 -22.51 -31.16
CA SER A 5 -21.51 -22.00 -30.73
C SER A 5 -21.41 -21.22 -29.42
N GLU A 6 -22.18 -20.15 -29.31
CA GLU A 6 -22.13 -19.18 -28.22
C GLU A 6 -23.52 -18.94 -27.62
N MET A 7 -23.63 -18.91 -26.30
CA MET A 7 -24.89 -18.63 -25.60
C MET A 7 -25.11 -17.12 -25.45
N HIS A 8 -26.33 -16.67 -25.71
CA HIS A 8 -26.77 -15.28 -25.55
C HIS A 8 -28.16 -15.20 -24.92
N LEU A 9 -28.50 -14.00 -24.43
CA LEU A 9 -29.79 -13.72 -23.82
C LEU A 9 -30.53 -12.63 -24.58
N ILE A 10 -31.84 -12.77 -24.62
CA ILE A 10 -32.78 -11.74 -25.06
C ILE A 10 -33.81 -11.56 -23.95
N VAL A 11 -34.05 -10.31 -23.54
CA VAL A 11 -35.00 -9.95 -22.48
C VAL A 11 -36.09 -9.08 -23.07
N LEU A 12 -37.35 -9.55 -23.05
CA LEU A 12 -38.54 -8.76 -23.35
C LEU A 12 -39.13 -8.23 -22.04
N TYR A 13 -39.13 -6.92 -21.88
CA TYR A 13 -39.80 -6.30 -20.74
C TYR A 13 -41.33 -6.25 -20.96
N SER A 14 -42.09 -6.03 -19.89
CA SER A 14 -43.57 -6.12 -19.92
C SER A 14 -44.21 -5.32 -21.06
N ASN A 15 -43.69 -4.14 -21.41
CA ASN A 15 -44.21 -3.34 -22.50
C ASN A 15 -43.98 -3.95 -23.89
N ALA A 16 -43.00 -4.84 -24.07
CA ALA A 16 -42.75 -5.57 -25.32
C ALA A 16 -43.55 -6.88 -25.43
N ARG A 17 -44.17 -7.36 -24.35
CA ARG A 17 -44.80 -8.68 -24.29
C ARG A 17 -46.00 -8.84 -25.22
N HIS A 18 -46.62 -7.74 -25.64
CA HIS A 18 -47.69 -7.77 -26.66
C HIS A 18 -47.22 -8.31 -28.03
N GLN A 19 -45.91 -8.35 -28.27
CA GLN A 19 -45.25 -8.88 -29.48
C GLN A 19 -44.46 -10.17 -29.20
N GLU A 20 -44.63 -10.78 -28.02
CA GLU A 20 -43.82 -11.92 -27.56
C GLU A 20 -43.83 -13.10 -28.54
N LYS A 21 -45.01 -13.51 -29.00
CA LYS A 21 -45.17 -14.68 -29.88
C LYS A 21 -44.42 -14.49 -31.20
N GLU A 22 -44.61 -13.35 -31.86
CA GLU A 22 -43.95 -13.02 -33.12
C GLU A 22 -42.42 -12.96 -32.96
N ILE A 23 -41.95 -12.37 -31.86
CA ILE A 23 -40.51 -12.27 -31.57
C ILE A 23 -39.92 -13.66 -31.27
N LEU A 24 -40.58 -14.51 -30.48
CA LEU A 24 -40.10 -15.88 -30.20
C LEU A 24 -40.01 -16.74 -31.46
N GLU A 25 -41.02 -16.69 -32.32
CA GLU A 25 -41.03 -17.39 -33.60
C GLU A 25 -39.89 -16.92 -34.51
N ASP A 26 -39.60 -15.62 -34.51
CA ASP A 26 -38.50 -15.04 -35.29
C ASP A 26 -37.12 -15.40 -34.72
N ILE A 27 -36.95 -15.36 -33.39
CA ILE A 27 -35.71 -15.79 -32.72
C ILE A 27 -35.40 -17.24 -33.09
N ASN A 28 -36.40 -18.13 -33.08
CA ASN A 28 -36.21 -19.55 -33.37
C ASN A 28 -35.79 -19.84 -34.82
N LYS A 29 -35.94 -18.88 -35.74
CA LYS A 29 -35.42 -18.96 -37.12
C LYS A 29 -33.92 -18.65 -37.22
N HIS A 30 -33.40 -17.87 -36.28
CA HIS A 30 -32.03 -17.34 -36.32
C HIS A 30 -31.12 -17.95 -35.26
N LEU A 31 -31.68 -18.33 -34.10
CA LEU A 31 -30.97 -18.85 -32.94
C LEU A 31 -31.67 -20.12 -32.45
N LYS A 32 -30.91 -20.99 -31.77
CA LYS A 32 -31.47 -22.17 -31.11
C LYS A 32 -31.87 -21.81 -29.69
N ILE A 33 -33.17 -21.66 -29.44
CA ILE A 33 -33.68 -21.42 -28.08
C ILE A 33 -33.38 -22.64 -27.18
N ILE A 34 -32.95 -22.36 -25.95
CA ILE A 34 -32.64 -23.35 -24.91
C ILE A 34 -33.81 -23.41 -23.92
N GLU A 35 -34.07 -22.30 -23.24
CA GLU A 35 -35.15 -22.14 -22.26
C GLU A 35 -35.69 -20.71 -22.25
N CYS A 36 -36.93 -20.57 -21.78
CA CYS A 36 -37.60 -19.29 -21.59
C CYS A 36 -38.09 -19.19 -20.13
N TYR A 37 -37.87 -18.04 -19.50
CA TYR A 37 -38.29 -17.76 -18.13
C TYR A 37 -39.16 -16.50 -18.07
N ASP A 38 -40.36 -16.62 -17.50
CA ASP A 38 -41.18 -15.49 -17.10
C ASP A 38 -40.79 -15.07 -15.67
N ILE A 39 -39.97 -14.02 -15.56
CA ILE A 39 -39.35 -13.59 -14.31
C ILE A 39 -40.16 -12.46 -13.67
N GLU A 40 -40.70 -12.71 -12.49
CA GLU A 40 -41.32 -11.71 -11.62
C GLU A 40 -40.27 -11.12 -10.65
N TRP A 41 -39.92 -9.86 -10.85
CA TRP A 41 -39.19 -9.04 -9.88
C TRP A 41 -40.16 -8.46 -8.84
N SER A 42 -39.70 -8.30 -7.59
CA SER A 42 -40.52 -7.66 -6.57
C SER A 42 -40.69 -6.18 -6.90
N LYS A 43 -41.88 -5.64 -6.60
CA LYS A 43 -42.19 -4.22 -6.87
C LYS A 43 -41.27 -3.27 -6.09
N GLU A 44 -40.88 -3.68 -4.88
CA GLU A 44 -39.96 -2.92 -4.02
C GLU A 44 -38.53 -2.86 -4.57
N LYS A 45 -38.02 -3.94 -5.19
CA LYS A 45 -36.67 -3.97 -5.76
C LYS A 45 -36.59 -3.57 -7.22
N PHE A 46 -37.71 -3.43 -7.93
CA PHE A 46 -37.71 -3.17 -9.37
C PHE A 46 -36.81 -1.99 -9.78
N LEU A 47 -36.90 -0.87 -9.07
CA LEU A 47 -36.06 0.32 -9.36
C LEU A 47 -34.57 0.07 -9.07
N GLU A 48 -34.24 -0.66 -8.00
CA GLU A 48 -32.87 -1.01 -7.64
C GLU A 48 -32.29 -2.03 -8.64
N ASN A 49 -33.08 -3.02 -9.07
CA ASN A 49 -32.72 -3.99 -10.08
C ASN A 49 -32.39 -3.31 -11.41
N ILE A 50 -33.23 -2.36 -11.89
CA ILE A 50 -32.94 -1.60 -13.12
C ILE A 50 -31.67 -0.77 -12.98
N GLN A 51 -31.46 -0.11 -11.83
CA GLN A 51 -30.23 0.65 -11.58
C GLN A 51 -29.01 -0.26 -11.65
N ARG A 52 -29.07 -1.43 -11.01
CA ARG A 52 -27.95 -2.36 -10.88
C ARG A 52 -27.64 -3.09 -12.19
N PHE A 53 -28.67 -3.61 -12.87
CA PHE A 53 -28.54 -4.33 -14.14
C PHE A 53 -27.97 -3.44 -15.25
N TYR A 54 -28.45 -2.19 -15.35
CA TYR A 54 -28.02 -1.27 -16.40
C TYR A 54 -26.95 -0.26 -15.97
N ARG A 55 -26.57 -0.26 -14.68
CA ARG A 55 -25.63 0.72 -14.09
C ARG A 55 -26.15 2.16 -14.26
N PHE A 56 -27.47 2.33 -14.14
CA PHE A 56 -28.12 3.62 -14.31
C PHE A 56 -28.13 4.45 -13.04
N SER A 57 -28.04 5.77 -13.21
CA SER A 57 -28.42 6.70 -12.14
C SER A 57 -29.91 6.52 -11.79
N PRO A 58 -30.34 6.90 -10.57
CA PRO A 58 -31.74 6.81 -10.17
C PRO A 58 -32.69 7.49 -11.17
N ARG A 59 -32.28 8.63 -11.75
CA ARG A 59 -33.06 9.37 -12.75
C ARG A 59 -33.22 8.57 -14.04
N ASN A 60 -32.12 8.00 -14.56
CA ASN A 60 -32.15 7.22 -15.79
C ASN A 60 -32.93 5.92 -15.62
N ALA A 61 -32.83 5.27 -14.46
CA ALA A 61 -33.61 4.09 -14.13
C ALA A 61 -35.11 4.38 -14.13
N ARG A 62 -35.57 5.46 -13.48
CA ARG A 62 -37.00 5.85 -13.49
C ARG A 62 -37.53 6.13 -14.90
N LYS A 63 -36.74 6.82 -15.73
CA LYS A 63 -37.10 7.04 -17.14
C LYS A 63 -37.19 5.70 -17.90
N GLY A 64 -36.19 4.85 -17.70
CA GLY A 64 -36.10 3.54 -18.33
C GLY A 64 -37.25 2.58 -17.95
N ILE A 65 -37.79 2.69 -16.74
CA ILE A 65 -38.95 1.90 -16.29
C ILE A 65 -40.22 2.27 -17.06
N LYS A 66 -40.43 3.54 -17.42
CA LYS A 66 -41.62 3.93 -18.21
C LYS A 66 -41.67 3.24 -19.56
N GLU A 67 -40.50 3.07 -20.18
CA GLU A 67 -40.39 2.45 -21.51
C GLU A 67 -40.39 0.91 -21.43
N ARG A 68 -39.86 0.33 -20.34
CA ARG A 68 -39.84 -1.13 -20.09
C ARG A 68 -41.17 -1.67 -19.56
N GLY A 69 -41.86 -0.87 -18.76
CA GLY A 69 -42.91 -1.30 -17.86
C GLY A 69 -42.34 -1.94 -16.58
N ASN A 70 -43.23 -2.29 -15.65
CA ASN A 70 -42.88 -2.84 -14.34
C ASN A 70 -43.51 -4.22 -14.06
N GLY A 71 -43.98 -4.92 -15.10
CA GLY A 71 -44.48 -6.29 -15.01
C GLY A 71 -43.36 -7.33 -15.18
N ASN A 72 -43.77 -8.58 -15.40
CA ASN A 72 -42.82 -9.68 -15.61
C ASN A 72 -42.01 -9.48 -16.88
N LEU A 73 -40.74 -9.86 -16.84
CA LEU A 73 -39.86 -9.89 -18.01
C LEU A 73 -39.71 -11.32 -18.52
N LEU A 74 -39.72 -11.49 -19.83
CA LEU A 74 -39.37 -12.77 -20.45
C LEU A 74 -37.87 -12.79 -20.72
N LEU A 75 -37.15 -13.69 -20.06
CA LEU A 75 -35.78 -14.03 -20.40
C LEU A 75 -35.79 -15.21 -21.38
N ILE A 76 -35.17 -15.03 -22.53
CA ILE A 76 -34.96 -16.04 -23.55
C ILE A 76 -33.47 -16.35 -23.58
N THR A 77 -33.13 -17.62 -23.35
CA THR A 77 -31.77 -18.13 -23.49
C THR A 77 -31.64 -18.84 -24.83
N ALA A 78 -30.60 -18.52 -25.60
CA ALA A 78 -30.44 -19.09 -26.95
C ALA A 78 -28.97 -19.26 -27.33
N MET A 79 -28.70 -20.28 -28.16
CA MET A 79 -27.40 -20.50 -28.80
C MET A 79 -27.37 -19.87 -30.19
N ASP A 80 -26.36 -19.05 -30.44
CA ASP A 80 -25.90 -18.72 -31.79
C ASP A 80 -24.89 -19.77 -32.21
N ASN A 81 -25.22 -20.58 -33.22
CA ASN A 81 -24.33 -21.63 -33.72
C ASN A 81 -23.27 -21.12 -34.70
N LYS A 82 -23.41 -19.89 -35.19
CA LYS A 82 -22.51 -19.28 -36.17
C LYS A 82 -22.32 -17.79 -35.83
N PRO A 83 -21.74 -17.47 -34.65
CA PRO A 83 -21.56 -16.08 -34.26
C PRO A 83 -20.65 -15.38 -35.28
N ASP A 84 -21.01 -14.15 -35.63
CA ASP A 84 -20.23 -13.29 -36.52
C ASP A 84 -19.85 -12.04 -35.73
N TYR A 85 -18.56 -11.87 -35.44
CA TYR A 85 -18.07 -10.74 -34.66
C TYR A 85 -17.41 -9.70 -35.57
N ARG A 86 -17.87 -8.45 -35.42
CA ARG A 86 -17.33 -7.30 -36.15
C ARG A 86 -17.27 -6.08 -35.23
N ILE A 87 -16.42 -5.12 -35.60
CA ILE A 87 -16.47 -3.79 -35.01
C ILE A 87 -17.75 -3.12 -35.54
N ALA A 88 -18.67 -2.81 -34.64
CA ALA A 88 -19.93 -2.15 -34.96
C ALA A 88 -20.12 -0.89 -34.12
N GLU A 89 -20.83 0.10 -34.67
CA GLU A 89 -21.20 1.31 -33.95
C GLU A 89 -22.21 0.96 -32.84
N ALA A 90 -21.75 1.07 -31.61
CA ALA A 90 -22.55 0.96 -30.40
C ALA A 90 -22.94 2.35 -29.89
N LEU A 91 -23.75 2.37 -28.83
CA LEU A 91 -24.21 3.60 -28.19
C LEU A 91 -23.09 4.44 -27.57
N VAL A 92 -21.93 3.82 -27.34
CA VAL A 92 -20.73 4.43 -26.77
C VAL A 92 -19.53 4.02 -27.64
N GLY A 93 -19.50 4.52 -28.87
CA GLY A 93 -18.39 4.27 -29.80
C GLY A 93 -18.44 2.91 -30.48
N HIS A 94 -17.28 2.42 -30.91
CA HIS A 94 -17.17 1.18 -31.68
C HIS A 94 -16.84 0.01 -30.75
N GLU A 95 -17.62 -1.07 -30.79
CA GLU A 95 -17.40 -2.28 -30.00
C GLU A 95 -17.29 -3.52 -30.90
N TYR A 96 -16.42 -4.46 -30.51
CA TYR A 96 -16.34 -5.78 -31.13
C TYR A 96 -17.49 -6.65 -30.61
N THR A 97 -18.50 -6.89 -31.44
CA THR A 97 -19.78 -7.48 -31.01
C THR A 97 -20.28 -8.50 -32.02
N ASN A 98 -21.11 -9.44 -31.55
CA ASN A 98 -21.82 -10.38 -32.39
C ASN A 98 -22.91 -9.64 -33.19
N VAL A 99 -22.68 -9.44 -34.49
CA VAL A 99 -23.57 -8.68 -35.38
C VAL A 99 -24.90 -9.39 -35.61
N ASN A 100 -24.98 -10.72 -35.49
CA ASN A 100 -26.27 -11.43 -35.56
C ASN A 100 -27.21 -10.94 -34.45
N LEU A 101 -26.72 -10.91 -33.22
CA LEU A 101 -27.48 -10.49 -32.04
C LEU A 101 -27.76 -8.99 -32.06
N LEU A 102 -26.80 -8.18 -32.54
CA LEU A 102 -26.98 -6.74 -32.68
C LEU A 102 -28.10 -6.40 -33.70
N ASN A 103 -28.14 -7.11 -34.83
CA ASN A 103 -29.17 -6.92 -35.85
C ASN A 103 -30.56 -7.30 -35.34
N LEU A 104 -30.68 -8.45 -34.64
CA LEU A 104 -31.93 -8.85 -33.99
C LEU A 104 -32.39 -7.80 -32.97
N LYS A 105 -31.45 -7.31 -32.13
CA LYS A 105 -31.72 -6.24 -31.16
C LYS A 105 -32.28 -4.99 -31.83
N PHE A 106 -31.70 -4.54 -32.92
CA PHE A 106 -32.19 -3.36 -33.65
C PHE A 106 -33.54 -3.61 -34.33
N LYS A 107 -33.72 -4.78 -34.94
CA LYS A 107 -34.99 -5.19 -35.54
C LYS A 107 -36.13 -5.10 -34.53
N TYR A 108 -35.97 -5.75 -33.37
CA TYR A 108 -37.01 -5.76 -32.35
C TYR A 108 -37.20 -4.39 -31.68
N ARG A 109 -36.13 -3.62 -31.47
CA ARG A 109 -36.25 -2.25 -30.94
C ARG A 109 -37.09 -1.32 -31.83
N LYS A 110 -37.10 -1.54 -33.14
CA LYS A 110 -37.98 -0.80 -34.07
C LYS A 110 -39.45 -1.18 -33.90
N GLN A 111 -39.73 -2.42 -33.49
CA GLN A 111 -41.09 -2.93 -33.32
C GLN A 111 -41.69 -2.55 -31.96
N VAL A 112 -40.95 -2.77 -30.86
CA VAL A 112 -41.48 -2.63 -29.48
C VAL A 112 -40.94 -1.42 -28.72
N GLY A 113 -40.02 -0.67 -29.31
CA GLY A 113 -39.37 0.48 -28.69
C GLY A 113 -38.00 0.15 -28.09
N ARG A 114 -37.13 1.16 -28.06
CA ARG A 114 -35.69 1.04 -27.78
C ARG A 114 -35.34 0.35 -26.46
N ASN A 115 -36.06 0.67 -25.39
CA ASN A 115 -35.76 0.16 -24.04
C ASN A 115 -36.63 -1.03 -23.65
N ALA A 116 -37.66 -1.37 -24.43
CA ALA A 116 -38.58 -2.46 -24.11
C ALA A 116 -37.97 -3.86 -24.37
N ILE A 117 -36.85 -3.92 -25.08
CA ILE A 117 -36.06 -5.13 -25.29
C ILE A 117 -34.57 -4.91 -25.04
N HIS A 118 -33.93 -5.93 -24.48
CA HIS A 118 -32.49 -6.04 -24.32
C HIS A 118 -32.00 -7.33 -24.96
N SER A 119 -30.82 -7.30 -25.60
CA SER A 119 -30.11 -8.52 -25.94
C SER A 119 -28.64 -8.33 -25.66
N THR A 120 -27.99 -9.43 -25.28
CA THR A 120 -26.54 -9.46 -25.09
C THR A 120 -25.85 -9.56 -26.42
N VAL A 121 -24.80 -8.78 -26.63
CA VAL A 121 -24.08 -8.71 -27.92
C VAL A 121 -22.65 -9.27 -27.85
N ASN A 122 -22.23 -9.76 -26.69
CA ASN A 122 -20.98 -10.48 -26.49
C ASN A 122 -21.08 -11.43 -25.29
N GLN A 123 -20.11 -12.34 -25.17
CA GLN A 123 -20.07 -13.34 -24.09
C GLN A 123 -19.97 -12.74 -22.69
N LYS A 124 -19.22 -11.63 -22.50
CA LYS A 124 -19.08 -10.96 -21.20
C LYS A 124 -20.43 -10.45 -20.69
N GLU A 125 -21.23 -9.88 -21.58
CA GLU A 125 -22.59 -9.42 -21.27
C GLU A 125 -23.54 -10.59 -21.00
N ALA A 126 -23.49 -11.65 -21.82
CA ALA A 126 -24.29 -12.86 -21.65
C ALA A 126 -24.03 -13.55 -20.30
N ARG A 127 -22.77 -13.76 -19.93
CA ARG A 127 -22.36 -14.32 -18.62
C ARG A 127 -22.87 -13.49 -17.45
N ARG A 128 -22.62 -12.18 -17.48
CA ARG A 128 -23.06 -11.25 -16.43
C ARG A 128 -24.57 -11.28 -16.27
N ASP A 129 -25.32 -11.12 -17.36
CA ASP A 129 -26.77 -10.95 -17.30
C ASP A 129 -27.46 -12.25 -16.87
N LEU A 130 -26.95 -13.41 -17.32
CA LEU A 130 -27.45 -14.73 -16.91
C LEU A 130 -27.26 -14.91 -15.41
N CYS A 131 -26.04 -14.64 -14.94
CA CYS A 131 -25.71 -14.76 -13.53
C CYS A 131 -26.56 -13.81 -12.66
N LEU A 132 -26.78 -12.57 -13.10
CA LEU A 132 -27.62 -11.63 -12.37
C LEU A 132 -29.10 -12.05 -12.31
N LEU A 133 -29.66 -12.53 -13.43
CA LEU A 133 -31.08 -12.87 -13.54
C LEU A 133 -31.41 -14.22 -12.89
N LEU A 134 -30.54 -15.22 -13.03
CA LEU A 134 -30.79 -16.60 -12.62
C LEU A 134 -29.90 -17.08 -11.45
N GLY A 135 -28.89 -16.32 -11.04
CA GLY A 135 -27.99 -16.70 -9.94
C GLY A 135 -27.11 -17.91 -10.25
N ILE A 136 -26.84 -18.18 -11.53
CA ILE A 136 -26.06 -19.33 -12.00
C ILE A 136 -25.01 -18.89 -13.01
N SER A 137 -23.82 -19.47 -12.96
CA SER A 137 -22.79 -19.25 -13.97
C SER A 137 -23.22 -19.82 -15.32
N MET A 138 -22.70 -19.28 -16.41
CA MET A 138 -22.98 -19.82 -17.74
C MET A 138 -22.53 -21.27 -17.87
N ASP A 139 -21.39 -21.61 -17.27
CA ASP A 139 -20.84 -22.97 -17.35
C ASP A 139 -21.72 -23.97 -16.58
N ASP A 140 -22.23 -23.61 -15.41
CA ASP A 140 -23.12 -24.48 -14.64
C ASP A 140 -24.54 -24.54 -15.22
N TYR A 141 -24.99 -23.45 -15.85
CA TYR A 141 -26.23 -23.43 -16.60
C TYR A 141 -26.17 -24.41 -17.78
N LEU A 142 -25.13 -24.31 -18.63
CA LEU A 142 -24.98 -25.17 -19.81
C LEU A 142 -24.84 -26.66 -19.48
N LYS A 143 -24.32 -27.02 -18.29
CA LYS A 143 -24.28 -28.42 -17.82
C LYS A 143 -25.67 -29.00 -17.55
N LYS A 144 -26.63 -28.16 -17.16
CA LYS A 144 -28.00 -28.56 -16.76
C LYS A 144 -29.04 -28.27 -17.84
N ALA A 145 -28.72 -27.36 -18.76
CA ALA A 145 -29.62 -26.88 -19.79
C ALA A 145 -30.13 -28.03 -20.68
N PRO A 146 -31.42 -28.01 -21.06
CA PRO A 146 -31.96 -28.98 -21.98
C PRO A 146 -31.30 -28.85 -23.36
N LYS A 147 -31.23 -29.97 -24.09
CA LYS A 147 -30.67 -29.97 -25.46
C LYS A 147 -31.54 -29.20 -26.45
N GLN A 148 -32.84 -29.08 -26.19
CA GLN A 148 -33.80 -28.39 -27.02
C GLN A 148 -34.91 -27.83 -26.15
N TRP A 149 -35.38 -26.62 -26.49
CA TRP A 149 -36.54 -26.03 -25.86
C TRP A 149 -37.82 -26.80 -26.20
N ASP A 150 -38.64 -27.09 -25.20
CA ASP A 150 -39.92 -27.81 -25.32
C ASP A 150 -41.12 -26.89 -25.57
N GLY A 151 -40.88 -25.58 -25.72
CA GLY A 151 -41.92 -24.56 -25.90
C GLY A 151 -42.50 -24.03 -24.58
N THR A 152 -42.08 -24.55 -23.42
CA THR A 152 -42.59 -24.10 -22.12
C THR A 152 -41.88 -22.84 -21.65
N ILE A 153 -42.64 -21.94 -21.01
CA ILE A 153 -42.10 -20.75 -20.36
C ILE A 153 -42.19 -20.98 -18.86
N GLN A 154 -41.04 -21.07 -18.20
CA GLN A 154 -40.95 -21.34 -16.76
C GLN A 154 -41.21 -20.05 -15.97
N HIS A 155 -42.24 -20.03 -15.14
CA HIS A 155 -42.50 -18.88 -14.28
C HIS A 155 -41.63 -18.94 -13.01
N ILE A 156 -40.86 -17.88 -12.75
CA ILE A 156 -40.01 -17.76 -11.56
C ILE A 156 -40.18 -16.40 -10.89
N LYS A 157 -40.22 -16.39 -9.56
CA LYS A 157 -40.25 -15.16 -8.77
C LYS A 157 -38.91 -14.95 -8.08
N ARG A 158 -38.16 -13.95 -8.54
CA ARG A 158 -36.77 -13.71 -8.10
C ARG A 158 -36.31 -12.32 -8.52
N ASP A 159 -35.76 -11.55 -7.58
CA ASP A 159 -34.97 -10.36 -7.87
C ASP A 159 -33.53 -10.71 -8.28
N LEU A 160 -32.76 -9.72 -8.76
CA LEU A 160 -31.35 -9.97 -9.09
C LEU A 160 -30.60 -10.60 -7.91
N VAL A 161 -29.73 -11.57 -8.18
CA VAL A 161 -28.88 -12.18 -7.14
C VAL A 161 -28.14 -11.07 -6.37
N GLY A 162 -28.17 -11.09 -5.04
CA GLY A 162 -27.58 -10.02 -4.21
C GLY A 162 -28.45 -8.77 -3.99
N ALA A 163 -29.69 -8.69 -4.51
CA ALA A 163 -30.58 -7.52 -4.33
C ALA A 163 -30.89 -7.20 -2.86
N TYR A 164 -30.85 -8.21 -1.99
CA TYR A 164 -31.04 -8.10 -0.54
C TYR A 164 -29.73 -8.31 0.24
N GLY A 165 -28.58 -8.24 -0.44
CA GLY A 165 -27.31 -8.76 0.07
C GLY A 165 -27.06 -10.20 -0.38
N TYR A 166 -25.85 -10.68 -0.17
CA TYR A 166 -25.44 -12.06 -0.49
C TYR A 166 -25.66 -12.98 0.72
N LYS A 167 -25.98 -14.24 0.47
CA LYS A 167 -26.19 -15.24 1.52
C LYS A 167 -24.89 -15.53 2.28
N ASN A 168 -23.80 -15.65 1.55
CA ASN A 168 -22.46 -15.91 2.05
C ASN A 168 -21.43 -15.42 1.03
N PHE A 169 -20.14 -15.50 1.39
CA PHE A 169 -19.06 -15.09 0.52
C PHE A 169 -18.91 -16.00 -0.69
N GLU A 170 -19.25 -17.29 -0.59
CA GLU A 170 -19.23 -18.22 -1.72
C GLU A 170 -20.17 -17.75 -2.84
N GLU A 171 -21.43 -17.39 -2.52
CA GLU A 171 -22.38 -16.84 -3.49
C GLU A 171 -21.88 -15.51 -4.07
N MET A 172 -21.29 -14.65 -3.23
CA MET A 172 -20.75 -13.38 -3.66
C MET A 172 -19.61 -13.54 -4.67
N PHE A 173 -18.58 -14.33 -4.34
CA PHE A 173 -17.44 -14.53 -5.25
C PHE A 173 -17.83 -15.32 -6.49
N TYR A 174 -18.76 -16.28 -6.37
CA TYR A 174 -19.35 -16.96 -7.52
C TYR A 174 -19.97 -15.98 -8.52
N VAL A 175 -20.74 -14.99 -8.03
CA VAL A 175 -21.32 -13.94 -8.88
C VAL A 175 -20.26 -12.99 -9.44
N LEU A 176 -19.26 -12.60 -8.63
CA LEU A 176 -18.18 -11.73 -9.11
C LEU A 176 -17.37 -12.38 -10.24
N ASN A 177 -17.14 -13.68 -10.19
CA ASN A 177 -16.40 -14.43 -11.20
C ASN A 177 -17.01 -14.33 -12.61
N GLU A 178 -18.34 -14.16 -12.70
CA GLU A 178 -19.06 -14.00 -13.97
C GLU A 178 -19.28 -12.55 -14.38
N THR A 179 -19.23 -11.62 -13.43
CA THR A 179 -19.75 -10.26 -13.64
C THR A 179 -18.68 -9.17 -13.65
N THR A 180 -17.53 -9.41 -13.02
CA THR A 180 -16.51 -8.39 -12.78
C THR A 180 -15.12 -8.94 -13.03
N ASN A 181 -14.28 -8.16 -13.72
CA ASN A 181 -12.85 -8.42 -13.76
C ASN A 181 -12.23 -7.87 -12.46
N TYR A 182 -11.99 -8.75 -11.48
CA TYR A 182 -11.49 -8.41 -10.15
C TYR A 182 -10.40 -9.36 -9.69
N ALA A 183 -9.58 -8.91 -8.73
CA ALA A 183 -8.74 -9.78 -7.91
C ALA A 183 -8.68 -9.27 -6.47
N VAL A 184 -8.59 -10.18 -5.50
CA VAL A 184 -8.30 -9.84 -4.10
C VAL A 184 -6.81 -9.54 -3.96
N LEU A 185 -6.45 -8.39 -3.39
CA LEU A 185 -5.04 -7.93 -3.33
C LEU A 185 -4.20 -8.73 -2.33
N ARG A 186 -4.79 -9.10 -1.19
CA ARG A 186 -4.07 -9.66 -0.03
C ARG A 186 -5.06 -10.24 0.98
N ASN A 187 -4.55 -11.02 1.92
CA ASN A 187 -5.31 -11.64 3.01
C ASN A 187 -6.46 -12.54 2.51
N TYR A 188 -6.25 -13.20 1.37
CA TYR A 188 -7.25 -14.04 0.71
C TYR A 188 -7.25 -15.49 1.21
N GLU A 189 -6.33 -15.86 2.10
CA GLU A 189 -6.05 -17.25 2.47
C GLU A 189 -7.26 -17.96 3.10
N MET A 190 -8.12 -17.21 3.80
CA MET A 190 -9.36 -17.72 4.41
C MET A 190 -10.61 -17.39 3.58
N LEU A 191 -10.48 -16.70 2.44
CA LEU A 191 -11.63 -16.45 1.58
C LEU A 191 -11.95 -17.68 0.74
N PRO A 192 -13.26 -17.97 0.51
CA PRO A 192 -14.43 -17.18 0.93
C PRO A 192 -14.90 -17.42 2.39
N GLN A 193 -14.36 -18.38 3.12
CA GLN A 193 -14.92 -18.81 4.41
C GLN A 193 -14.91 -17.73 5.51
N ASP A 194 -13.84 -16.94 5.61
CA ASP A 194 -13.72 -15.86 6.60
C ASP A 194 -12.87 -14.70 6.06
N PHE A 195 -13.32 -13.47 6.27
CA PHE A 195 -12.63 -12.23 5.87
C PHE A 195 -11.87 -11.56 7.03
N ARG A 196 -12.04 -12.04 8.27
CA ARG A 196 -11.54 -11.39 9.49
C ARG A 196 -10.03 -11.53 9.72
N LEU A 197 -9.30 -12.21 8.84
CA LEU A 197 -7.84 -12.24 8.91
C LEU A 197 -7.18 -10.88 8.65
N ALA A 198 -7.86 -9.94 8.00
CA ALA A 198 -7.28 -8.63 7.72
C ALA A 198 -7.16 -7.81 9.01
N GLU A 199 -5.96 -7.28 9.33
CA GLU A 199 -5.70 -6.35 10.46
C GLU A 199 -6.63 -5.13 10.51
N HIS A 200 -7.39 -4.86 9.44
CA HIS A 200 -8.31 -3.75 9.31
C HIS A 200 -9.77 -4.19 9.06
N GLY A 201 -10.06 -5.49 8.95
CA GLY A 201 -11.41 -6.03 8.73
C GLY A 201 -12.04 -5.73 7.36
N ASP A 202 -11.33 -5.08 6.44
CA ASP A 202 -11.81 -4.73 5.09
C ASP A 202 -11.35 -5.78 4.07
N ILE A 203 -12.17 -6.08 3.04
CA ILE A 203 -11.76 -6.89 1.88
C ILE A 203 -11.12 -5.96 0.83
N ASP A 204 -9.81 -6.12 0.63
CA ASP A 204 -9.06 -5.37 -0.37
C ASP A 204 -9.18 -6.00 -1.76
N ILE A 205 -9.84 -5.31 -2.71
CA ILE A 205 -9.99 -5.79 -4.10
C ILE A 205 -9.54 -4.74 -5.11
N ILE A 206 -9.03 -5.20 -6.25
CA ILE A 206 -8.79 -4.36 -7.43
C ILE A 206 -9.76 -4.81 -8.51
N VAL A 207 -10.35 -3.84 -9.21
CA VAL A 207 -11.35 -4.06 -10.23
C VAL A 207 -11.05 -3.26 -11.48
N GLU A 208 -11.47 -3.75 -12.63
CA GLU A 208 -11.36 -3.01 -13.89
C GLU A 208 -12.14 -1.68 -13.84
N ASN A 209 -13.33 -1.69 -13.25
CA ASN A 209 -14.18 -0.51 -13.16
C ASN A 209 -14.93 -0.45 -11.82
N TYR A 210 -14.71 0.64 -11.07
CA TYR A 210 -15.31 0.85 -9.76
C TYR A 210 -16.85 0.83 -9.76
N ALA A 211 -17.48 1.54 -10.71
CA ALA A 211 -18.93 1.64 -10.77
C ALA A 211 -19.59 0.29 -11.10
N ILE A 212 -18.95 -0.51 -11.96
CA ILE A 212 -19.39 -1.89 -12.25
C ILE A 212 -19.28 -2.73 -10.99
N ALA A 213 -18.13 -2.72 -10.30
CA ALA A 213 -17.93 -3.51 -9.09
C ALA A 213 -18.93 -3.14 -7.99
N CYS A 214 -19.19 -1.85 -7.74
CA CYS A 214 -20.20 -1.44 -6.77
C CYS A 214 -21.59 -1.95 -7.15
N ALA A 215 -21.97 -1.87 -8.43
CA ALA A 215 -23.23 -2.44 -8.89
C ALA A 215 -23.26 -3.94 -8.66
N MET A 216 -22.24 -4.70 -9.05
CA MET A 216 -22.24 -6.16 -8.92
C MET A 216 -22.24 -6.61 -7.46
N LEU A 217 -21.43 -5.99 -6.60
CA LEU A 217 -21.42 -6.24 -5.15
C LEU A 217 -22.68 -5.79 -4.41
N ASN A 218 -23.55 -5.00 -5.07
CA ASN A 218 -24.59 -4.21 -4.40
C ASN A 218 -24.01 -3.35 -3.26
N ALA A 219 -22.81 -2.80 -3.49
CA ALA A 219 -22.08 -2.04 -2.50
C ALA A 219 -22.45 -0.55 -2.52
N LYS A 220 -22.51 0.06 -1.34
CA LYS A 220 -22.74 1.49 -1.13
C LYS A 220 -21.41 2.16 -0.79
N PRO A 221 -20.87 3.04 -1.66
CA PRO A 221 -19.69 3.84 -1.35
C PRO A 221 -19.91 4.69 -0.11
N ILE A 222 -18.87 4.91 0.69
CA ILE A 222 -18.99 5.77 1.88
C ILE A 222 -19.09 7.26 1.52
N ALA A 223 -18.50 7.62 0.38
CA ALA A 223 -18.55 8.94 -0.20
C ALA A 223 -18.33 8.81 -1.72
N LYS A 224 -18.66 9.87 -2.45
CA LYS A 224 -18.43 9.93 -3.90
C LYS A 224 -16.92 9.78 -4.18
N ASN A 225 -16.57 8.90 -5.12
CA ASN A 225 -15.19 8.61 -5.54
C ASN A 225 -14.27 8.14 -4.39
N HIS A 226 -14.83 7.59 -3.32
CA HIS A 226 -14.03 7.02 -2.23
C HIS A 226 -13.90 5.51 -2.45
N PRO A 227 -12.70 4.90 -2.30
CA PRO A 227 -12.48 3.48 -2.59
C PRO A 227 -13.21 2.57 -1.60
N LYS A 228 -13.44 3.05 -0.36
CA LYS A 228 -14.23 2.33 0.62
C LYS A 228 -15.72 2.27 0.27
N ALA A 229 -16.26 1.06 0.32
CA ALA A 229 -17.68 0.77 0.16
C ALA A 229 -18.11 -0.35 1.11
N PHE A 230 -19.42 -0.53 1.27
CA PHE A 230 -19.98 -1.61 2.08
C PHE A 230 -21.07 -2.36 1.33
N ASN A 231 -21.12 -3.67 1.47
CA ASN A 231 -22.31 -4.46 1.11
C ASN A 231 -22.82 -5.25 2.33
N THR A 232 -23.89 -6.01 2.12
CA THR A 232 -24.40 -6.96 3.12
C THR A 232 -24.11 -8.38 2.65
N VAL A 233 -23.48 -9.18 3.51
CA VAL A 233 -23.25 -10.62 3.31
C VAL A 233 -23.65 -11.34 4.59
N ASN A 234 -24.48 -12.37 4.48
CA ASN A 234 -25.02 -13.11 5.64
C ASN A 234 -25.67 -12.20 6.71
N GLY A 235 -26.33 -11.11 6.27
CA GLY A 235 -26.91 -10.10 7.18
C GLY A 235 -25.90 -9.15 7.82
N GLU A 236 -24.60 -9.37 7.66
CA GLU A 236 -23.53 -8.52 8.20
C GLU A 236 -23.09 -7.47 7.19
N LYS A 237 -22.68 -6.30 7.69
CA LYS A 237 -22.17 -5.21 6.86
C LYS A 237 -20.67 -5.39 6.65
N ILE A 238 -20.28 -5.73 5.43
CA ILE A 238 -18.89 -6.01 5.08
C ILE A 238 -18.23 -4.78 4.45
N PRO A 239 -17.09 -4.30 4.97
CA PRO A 239 -16.32 -3.25 4.32
C PRO A 239 -15.39 -3.78 3.22
N TYR A 240 -15.22 -2.96 2.18
CA TYR A 240 -14.28 -3.19 1.09
C TYR A 240 -13.39 -1.97 0.93
N ASP A 241 -12.14 -2.18 0.54
CA ASP A 241 -11.29 -1.17 -0.11
C ASP A 241 -11.19 -1.53 -1.59
N ILE A 242 -12.01 -0.87 -2.43
CA ILE A 242 -12.11 -1.16 -3.85
C ILE A 242 -11.19 -0.22 -4.63
N ARG A 243 -10.10 -0.79 -5.14
CA ARG A 243 -9.13 -0.13 -6.03
C ARG A 243 -9.50 -0.37 -7.49
N HIS A 244 -9.11 0.53 -8.39
CA HIS A 244 -9.41 0.39 -9.81
C HIS A 244 -8.33 0.98 -10.73
N LEU A 245 -8.38 0.65 -12.02
CA LEU A 245 -7.37 1.04 -13.02
C LEU A 245 -7.10 2.55 -13.16
N GLU A 246 -8.01 3.38 -12.63
CA GLU A 246 -7.98 4.84 -12.78
C GLU A 246 -7.76 5.56 -11.45
N ASP A 247 -7.54 4.85 -10.33
CA ASP A 247 -7.35 5.46 -9.00
C ASP A 247 -5.88 5.70 -8.64
N ASN A 248 -4.96 5.38 -9.55
CA ASN A 248 -3.52 5.51 -9.39
C ASN A 248 -2.96 4.85 -8.11
N TYR A 249 -3.70 3.91 -7.49
CA TYR A 249 -3.18 3.12 -6.38
C TYR A 249 -1.99 2.30 -6.86
N TYR A 250 -2.12 1.69 -8.03
CA TYR A 250 -1.00 1.30 -8.88
C TYR A 250 -1.09 2.10 -10.18
N CYS A 251 -0.01 2.22 -10.95
CA CYS A 251 -0.13 2.79 -12.29
C CYS A 251 -1.02 1.91 -13.17
N HIS A 252 -1.67 2.53 -14.17
CA HIS A 252 -2.67 1.87 -15.01
C HIS A 252 -2.17 0.55 -15.59
N GLU A 253 -1.00 0.54 -16.23
CA GLU A 253 -0.44 -0.67 -16.86
C GLU A 253 -0.16 -1.77 -15.83
N PHE A 254 0.41 -1.44 -14.67
CA PHE A 254 0.67 -2.42 -13.62
C PHE A 254 -0.63 -3.03 -13.08
N ALA A 255 -1.66 -2.20 -12.84
CA ALA A 255 -2.97 -2.64 -12.40
C ALA A 255 -3.69 -3.51 -13.43
N LYS A 256 -3.56 -3.15 -14.71
CA LYS A 256 -4.13 -3.87 -15.84
C LYS A 256 -3.48 -5.24 -16.02
N ASP A 257 -2.16 -5.33 -15.90
CA ASP A 257 -1.44 -6.59 -16.02
C ASP A 257 -1.70 -7.51 -14.81
N MET A 258 -1.83 -6.95 -13.61
CA MET A 258 -2.33 -7.69 -12.44
C MET A 258 -3.71 -8.32 -12.68
N LEU A 259 -4.64 -7.59 -13.29
CA LEU A 259 -5.97 -8.10 -13.60
C LEU A 259 -5.98 -9.08 -14.79
N SER A 260 -5.14 -8.87 -15.80
CA SER A 260 -5.09 -9.73 -16.99
C SER A 260 -4.46 -11.08 -16.70
N THR A 261 -3.54 -11.14 -15.72
CA THR A 261 -2.80 -12.35 -15.32
C THR A 261 -3.30 -13.00 -14.03
N ARG A 262 -4.40 -12.50 -13.45
CA ARG A 262 -5.03 -13.05 -12.25
C ARG A 262 -5.37 -14.53 -12.41
N VAL A 263 -5.35 -15.27 -11.31
CA VAL A 263 -5.63 -16.70 -11.26
C VAL A 263 -6.79 -16.99 -10.32
N LEU A 264 -7.60 -17.98 -10.68
CA LEU A 264 -8.64 -18.50 -9.80
C LEU A 264 -7.99 -19.47 -8.80
N ASN A 265 -8.03 -19.15 -7.51
CA ASN A 265 -7.46 -20.02 -6.50
C ASN A 265 -8.33 -21.27 -6.27
N LYS A 266 -7.81 -22.23 -5.49
CA LYS A 266 -8.52 -23.48 -5.14
C LYS A 266 -9.87 -23.28 -4.43
N ASN A 267 -10.10 -22.10 -3.88
CA ASN A 267 -11.33 -21.74 -3.16
C ASN A 267 -12.33 -20.98 -4.06
N GLY A 268 -12.05 -20.81 -5.36
CA GLY A 268 -12.94 -20.15 -6.30
C GLY A 268 -12.90 -18.62 -6.24
N VAL A 269 -11.81 -18.03 -5.75
CA VAL A 269 -11.62 -16.57 -5.66
C VAL A 269 -10.48 -16.14 -6.58
N TYR A 270 -10.69 -15.09 -7.37
CA TYR A 270 -9.61 -14.51 -8.19
C TYR A 270 -8.62 -13.74 -7.32
N ILE A 271 -7.34 -14.07 -7.47
CA ILE A 271 -6.20 -13.46 -6.78
C ILE A 271 -5.11 -13.12 -7.81
N PHE A 272 -4.11 -12.35 -7.39
CA PHE A 272 -2.90 -12.19 -8.21
C PHE A 272 -2.17 -13.53 -8.35
N ASN A 273 -1.51 -13.74 -9.48
CA ASN A 273 -0.50 -14.80 -9.57
C ASN A 273 0.66 -14.49 -8.61
N ASP A 274 1.53 -15.47 -8.37
CA ASP A 274 2.56 -15.35 -7.34
C ASP A 274 3.55 -14.20 -7.60
N GLU A 275 3.88 -13.94 -8.87
CA GLU A 275 4.80 -12.87 -9.27
C GLU A 275 4.21 -11.49 -8.97
N TYR A 276 3.00 -11.22 -9.48
CA TYR A 276 2.31 -9.96 -9.23
C TYR A 276 1.93 -9.79 -7.76
N TYR A 277 1.65 -10.88 -7.04
CA TYR A 277 1.42 -10.82 -5.59
C TYR A 277 2.68 -10.40 -4.84
N PHE A 278 3.84 -10.98 -5.19
CA PHE A 278 5.13 -10.61 -4.60
C PHE A 278 5.44 -9.13 -4.81
N TYR A 279 5.43 -8.64 -6.05
CA TYR A 279 5.78 -7.24 -6.34
C TYR A 279 4.75 -6.24 -5.80
N SER A 280 3.45 -6.54 -5.87
CA SER A 280 2.42 -5.65 -5.32
C SER A 280 2.48 -5.57 -3.79
N LEU A 281 2.86 -6.65 -3.10
CA LEU A 281 3.05 -6.65 -1.64
C LEU A 281 4.29 -5.83 -1.23
N ILE A 282 5.39 -5.93 -1.99
CA ILE A 282 6.57 -5.06 -1.79
C ILE A 282 6.18 -3.59 -2.04
N TYR A 283 5.47 -3.32 -3.14
CA TYR A 283 4.98 -1.98 -3.49
C TYR A 283 4.14 -1.42 -2.32
N HIS A 284 3.17 -2.19 -1.83
CA HIS A 284 2.35 -1.79 -0.69
C HIS A 284 3.19 -1.50 0.56
N SER A 285 4.20 -2.33 0.85
CA SER A 285 5.08 -2.22 2.03
C SER A 285 6.00 -1.00 2.00
N PHE A 286 6.48 -0.60 0.83
CA PHE A 286 7.42 0.52 0.67
C PHE A 286 6.77 1.84 0.32
N ILE A 287 5.75 1.80 -0.54
CA ILE A 287 5.15 2.97 -1.18
C ILE A 287 3.85 3.33 -0.46
N HIS A 288 3.00 2.37 -0.09
CA HIS A 288 1.72 2.66 0.57
C HIS A 288 1.76 2.66 2.10
N LYS A 289 2.92 2.41 2.70
CA LYS A 289 3.10 2.39 4.16
C LYS A 289 4.38 3.13 4.56
N PHE A 290 4.38 3.68 5.77
CA PHE A 290 5.57 4.29 6.37
C PHE A 290 6.42 3.31 7.19
N LYS A 291 5.84 2.15 7.55
CA LYS A 291 6.48 1.04 8.26
C LYS A 291 6.01 -0.27 7.61
N ILE A 292 6.91 -1.24 7.53
CA ILE A 292 6.60 -2.61 7.11
C ILE A 292 5.94 -3.33 8.29
N ALA A 293 4.84 -4.04 8.05
CA ALA A 293 4.19 -4.88 9.05
C ALA A 293 4.95 -6.20 9.24
N ASP A 294 4.94 -6.75 10.46
CA ASP A 294 5.79 -7.88 10.82
C ASP A 294 5.38 -9.18 10.09
N ASP A 295 4.09 -9.33 9.77
CA ASP A 295 3.54 -10.45 8.99
C ASP A 295 4.04 -10.47 7.53
N TYR A 296 4.46 -9.32 6.98
CA TYR A 296 4.94 -9.24 5.60
C TYR A 296 6.32 -9.87 5.40
N TYR A 297 7.13 -10.01 6.46
CA TYR A 297 8.45 -10.65 6.36
C TYR A 297 8.31 -12.10 5.91
N ALA A 298 7.56 -12.90 6.68
CA ALA A 298 7.36 -14.33 6.39
C ALA A 298 6.62 -14.54 5.06
N ARG A 299 5.65 -13.68 4.74
CA ARG A 299 4.88 -13.79 3.49
C ARG A 299 5.73 -13.52 2.24
N LEU A 300 6.53 -12.45 2.26
CA LEU A 300 7.44 -12.13 1.14
C LEU A 300 8.54 -13.17 1.00
N GLU A 301 9.08 -13.68 2.10
CA GLU A 301 10.07 -14.75 2.07
C GLU A 301 9.51 -16.04 1.45
N ASN A 302 8.28 -16.44 1.81
CA ASN A 302 7.63 -17.60 1.18
C ASN A 302 7.49 -17.42 -0.34
N LEU A 303 7.02 -16.25 -0.78
CA LEU A 303 6.90 -15.93 -2.21
C LEU A 303 8.26 -15.90 -2.92
N PHE A 304 9.31 -15.39 -2.26
CA PHE A 304 10.68 -15.38 -2.77
C PHE A 304 11.17 -16.79 -3.12
N TYR A 305 10.98 -17.76 -2.22
CA TYR A 305 11.31 -19.16 -2.49
C TYR A 305 10.39 -19.79 -3.53
N LYS A 306 9.09 -19.48 -3.49
CA LYS A 306 8.10 -19.99 -4.46
C LYS A 306 8.43 -19.58 -5.90
N LEU A 307 8.93 -18.35 -6.07
CA LEU A 307 9.40 -17.82 -7.35
C LEU A 307 10.80 -18.30 -7.75
N ASN A 308 11.43 -19.18 -6.97
CA ASN A 308 12.79 -19.69 -7.18
C ASN A 308 13.87 -18.59 -7.24
N LEU A 309 13.63 -17.43 -6.62
CA LEU A 309 14.58 -16.32 -6.62
C LEU A 309 15.84 -16.63 -5.80
N ASN A 310 15.74 -17.56 -4.86
CA ASN A 310 16.86 -18.10 -4.09
C ASN A 310 17.92 -18.82 -4.93
N LYS A 311 17.61 -19.18 -6.19
CA LYS A 311 18.61 -19.72 -7.13
C LYS A 311 19.58 -18.66 -7.65
N LYS A 312 19.18 -17.38 -7.57
CA LYS A 312 19.94 -16.24 -8.09
C LYS A 312 20.46 -15.31 -6.99
N TYR A 313 19.73 -15.20 -5.88
CA TYR A 313 20.04 -14.29 -4.80
C TYR A 313 20.08 -15.04 -3.47
N ASN A 314 21.01 -14.63 -2.60
CA ASN A 314 21.06 -15.10 -1.22
C ASN A 314 20.65 -13.95 -0.29
N LEU A 315 19.67 -14.19 0.59
CA LEU A 315 19.16 -13.18 1.51
C LEU A 315 20.23 -12.70 2.49
N SER A 316 21.21 -13.55 2.83
CA SER A 316 22.32 -13.18 3.74
C SER A 316 23.27 -12.15 3.15
N ASP A 317 23.23 -11.91 1.83
CA ASP A 317 24.09 -10.93 1.17
C ASP A 317 23.59 -9.49 1.37
N TYR A 318 22.45 -9.32 2.04
CA TYR A 318 21.79 -8.05 2.27
C TYR A 318 21.62 -7.78 3.76
N VAL A 319 21.78 -6.52 4.17
CA VAL A 319 21.57 -6.06 5.56
C VAL A 319 20.15 -6.39 6.03
N SER A 320 19.18 -6.32 5.12
CA SER A 320 17.80 -6.73 5.32
C SER A 320 17.27 -7.41 4.05
N PRO A 321 16.48 -8.49 4.14
CA PRO A 321 15.78 -9.06 2.97
C PRO A 321 14.98 -8.01 2.18
N PHE A 322 14.46 -7.00 2.87
CA PHE A 322 13.72 -5.91 2.23
C PHE A 322 14.57 -5.04 1.31
N ASP A 323 15.89 -5.01 1.48
CA ASP A 323 16.80 -4.29 0.59
C ASP A 323 16.83 -4.94 -0.78
N LEU A 324 16.95 -6.27 -0.80
CA LEU A 324 16.81 -7.07 -2.02
C LEU A 324 15.40 -6.90 -2.59
N TYR A 325 14.34 -7.04 -1.79
CA TYR A 325 12.97 -6.94 -2.29
C TYR A 325 12.68 -5.58 -2.93
N TYR A 326 13.19 -4.49 -2.35
CA TYR A 326 13.10 -3.17 -2.97
C TYR A 326 13.83 -3.12 -4.31
N GLN A 327 15.06 -3.66 -4.37
CA GLN A 327 15.82 -3.73 -5.62
C GLN A 327 15.04 -4.51 -6.70
N LEU A 328 14.52 -5.68 -6.35
CA LEU A 328 13.72 -6.51 -7.25
C LEU A 328 12.48 -5.77 -7.75
N LEU A 329 11.78 -5.05 -6.87
CA LEU A 329 10.64 -4.22 -7.28
C LEU A 329 11.05 -3.14 -8.28
N ILE A 330 12.15 -2.42 -8.03
CA ILE A 330 12.60 -1.36 -8.95
C ILE A 330 13.01 -1.94 -10.31
N ASP A 331 13.70 -3.08 -10.32
CA ASP A 331 14.09 -3.76 -11.56
C ASP A 331 12.85 -4.23 -12.33
N PHE A 332 11.89 -4.85 -11.65
CA PHE A 332 10.60 -5.27 -12.23
C PHE A 332 9.81 -4.08 -12.80
N MET A 333 9.66 -3.00 -12.03
CA MET A 333 8.97 -1.80 -12.49
C MET A 333 9.64 -1.21 -13.73
N LYS A 334 10.98 -1.24 -13.80
CA LYS A 334 11.73 -0.74 -14.96
C LYS A 334 11.61 -1.65 -16.19
N GLU A 335 11.68 -2.97 -15.99
CA GLU A 335 11.56 -3.97 -17.07
C GLU A 335 10.22 -3.84 -17.80
N HIS A 336 9.15 -3.52 -17.07
CA HIS A 336 7.81 -3.35 -17.59
C HIS A 336 7.40 -1.90 -17.91
N ASP A 337 8.30 -0.93 -17.76
CA ASP A 337 8.01 0.52 -17.92
C ASP A 337 6.85 1.02 -17.03
N TYR A 338 6.72 0.44 -15.83
CA TYR A 338 5.75 0.86 -14.83
C TYR A 338 6.22 2.09 -14.06
N GLN A 339 5.26 2.92 -13.62
CA GLN A 339 5.52 4.16 -12.90
C GLN A 339 5.05 4.07 -11.45
N ILE A 340 5.86 4.63 -10.53
CA ILE A 340 5.43 4.89 -9.16
C ILE A 340 4.71 6.24 -9.15
N ILE A 341 3.39 6.19 -9.03
CA ILE A 341 2.53 7.38 -9.08
C ILE A 341 1.77 7.57 -7.78
N LYS A 342 1.39 8.82 -7.50
CA LYS A 342 0.61 9.16 -6.31
C LYS A 342 -0.85 8.75 -6.51
N PRO A 343 -1.47 8.03 -5.55
CA PRO A 343 -2.87 7.64 -5.65
C PRO A 343 -3.85 8.82 -5.65
N ASP A 344 -4.96 8.65 -6.36
CA ASP A 344 -6.12 9.54 -6.42
C ASP A 344 -7.44 8.74 -6.32
N PRO A 345 -8.14 8.75 -5.18
CA PRO A 345 -8.00 9.71 -4.09
C PRO A 345 -6.75 9.47 -3.22
N PRO A 346 -6.25 10.52 -2.53
CA PRO A 346 -5.06 10.42 -1.70
C PRO A 346 -5.17 9.33 -0.64
N THR A 347 -4.22 8.40 -0.63
CA THR A 347 -3.96 7.47 0.48
C THR A 347 -2.54 7.66 1.02
N LYS A 348 -2.12 6.82 1.97
CA LYS A 348 -0.73 6.79 2.45
C LYS A 348 0.20 6.57 1.26
N PHE A 349 1.14 7.49 1.06
CA PHE A 349 2.11 7.44 -0.02
C PHE A 349 3.47 7.94 0.48
N ASN A 350 4.47 7.07 0.47
CA ASN A 350 5.79 7.33 1.00
C ASN A 350 6.67 8.01 -0.05
N THR A 351 6.59 9.34 -0.12
CA THR A 351 7.39 10.15 -1.06
C THR A 351 8.89 10.02 -0.84
N SER A 352 9.34 9.62 0.35
CA SER A 352 10.78 9.46 0.63
C SER A 352 11.42 8.39 -0.26
N ILE A 353 10.63 7.43 -0.76
CA ILE A 353 11.10 6.37 -1.65
C ILE A 353 11.48 6.89 -3.03
N LEU A 354 10.83 7.97 -3.50
CA LEU A 354 11.04 8.54 -4.84
C LEU A 354 12.41 9.18 -5.00
N ASP A 355 13.00 9.64 -3.90
CA ASP A 355 14.34 10.21 -3.89
C ASP A 355 15.43 9.15 -3.88
N ILE A 356 15.12 7.88 -3.60
CA ILE A 356 16.14 6.82 -3.50
C ILE A 356 16.84 6.68 -4.85
N GLY A 357 16.10 6.53 -5.95
CA GLY A 357 16.69 6.44 -7.29
C GLY A 357 17.55 7.65 -7.67
N LYS A 358 17.09 8.87 -7.32
CA LYS A 358 17.84 10.11 -7.53
C LYS A 358 19.14 10.13 -6.71
N ASN A 359 19.08 9.72 -5.45
CA ASN A 359 20.23 9.65 -4.57
C ASN A 359 21.22 8.57 -5.03
N THR A 360 20.75 7.39 -5.42
CA THR A 360 21.59 6.32 -5.99
C THR A 360 22.36 6.83 -7.21
N LYS A 361 21.68 7.51 -8.15
CA LYS A 361 22.33 8.11 -9.32
C LYS A 361 23.37 9.16 -8.93
N TYR A 362 22.99 10.09 -8.05
CA TYR A 362 23.90 11.14 -7.55
C TYR A 362 25.14 10.54 -6.88
N LEU A 363 24.98 9.58 -5.97
CA LEU A 363 26.09 8.95 -5.26
C LEU A 363 27.03 8.22 -6.23
N LYS A 364 26.46 7.47 -7.18
CA LYS A 364 27.23 6.74 -8.18
C LYS A 364 28.06 7.68 -9.06
N GLU A 365 27.46 8.74 -9.58
CA GLU A 365 28.12 9.71 -10.47
C GLU A 365 29.12 10.60 -9.74
N PHE A 366 28.74 11.13 -8.57
CA PHE A 366 29.55 12.10 -7.84
C PHE A 366 30.78 11.45 -7.17
N TYR A 367 30.60 10.28 -6.57
CA TYR A 367 31.67 9.55 -5.90
C TYR A 367 32.36 8.50 -6.78
N LYS A 368 31.90 8.33 -8.03
CA LYS A 368 32.41 7.32 -8.97
C LYS A 368 32.42 5.91 -8.35
N LEU A 369 31.35 5.56 -7.65
CA LEU A 369 31.20 4.26 -7.02
C LEU A 369 30.90 3.20 -8.08
N ASP A 370 31.53 2.03 -7.95
CA ASP A 370 31.32 0.89 -8.86
C ASP A 370 29.87 0.37 -8.73
N SER A 371 29.41 0.29 -7.48
CA SER A 371 28.03 -0.04 -7.14
C SER A 371 27.53 0.80 -5.98
N VAL A 372 26.21 1.01 -5.95
CA VAL A 372 25.49 1.69 -4.87
C VAL A 372 24.17 0.99 -4.66
N ARG A 373 23.85 0.60 -3.42
CA ARG A 373 22.59 -0.04 -3.05
C ARG A 373 21.96 0.68 -1.87
N TYR A 374 20.63 0.75 -1.86
CA TYR A 374 19.88 1.31 -0.74
C TYR A 374 19.75 0.28 0.38
N CYS A 375 19.94 0.70 1.62
CA CYS A 375 19.84 -0.13 2.81
C CYS A 375 18.71 0.37 3.71
N LYS A 376 17.71 -0.47 3.95
CA LYS A 376 16.60 -0.25 4.87
C LYS A 376 16.87 -1.00 6.15
N ILE A 377 17.32 -0.26 7.16
CA ILE A 377 17.50 -0.80 8.50
C ILE A 377 16.12 -1.01 9.16
N PRO A 378 15.76 -2.23 9.60
CA PRO A 378 14.39 -2.62 10.00
C PRO A 378 13.69 -1.82 11.12
N SER A 379 14.34 -0.86 11.78
CA SER A 379 13.82 -0.28 13.03
C SER A 379 13.94 1.24 13.15
N TYR A 380 14.27 1.96 12.08
CA TYR A 380 14.53 3.39 12.20
C TYR A 380 13.62 4.21 11.27
N LYS A 381 13.06 5.32 11.78
CA LYS A 381 12.53 6.44 10.97
C LYS A 381 13.67 7.45 10.84
N PRO A 382 14.53 7.36 9.82
CA PRO A 382 15.59 8.31 9.74
C PRO A 382 15.11 9.49 8.89
N ASN A 383 15.48 10.70 9.30
CA ASN A 383 15.55 11.84 8.38
C ASN A 383 16.67 11.66 7.32
N TYR A 384 17.16 10.42 7.15
CA TYR A 384 18.26 10.01 6.32
C TYR A 384 17.91 8.72 5.56
N LYS A 385 18.54 8.56 4.40
CA LYS A 385 18.50 7.37 3.55
C LYS A 385 19.88 6.75 3.63
N MET A 386 19.95 5.44 3.86
CA MET A 386 21.20 4.72 4.04
C MET A 386 21.50 3.95 2.77
N PHE A 387 22.77 3.93 2.39
CA PHE A 387 23.26 3.22 1.22
C PHE A 387 24.58 2.52 1.56
N GLU A 388 24.86 1.47 0.83
CA GLU A 388 26.20 0.89 0.73
C GLU A 388 26.74 1.09 -0.69
N GLY A 389 28.05 1.04 -0.85
CA GLY A 389 28.68 1.09 -2.17
C GLY A 389 30.12 0.60 -2.15
N TYR A 390 30.71 0.52 -3.34
CA TYR A 390 32.08 0.02 -3.51
C TYR A 390 32.93 1.03 -4.30
N PHE A 391 34.19 1.17 -3.88
CA PHE A 391 35.25 1.86 -4.62
C PHE A 391 36.45 0.91 -4.77
N GLY A 392 36.58 0.27 -5.93
CA GLY A 392 37.43 -0.89 -6.11
C GLY A 392 37.07 -1.96 -5.07
N ASN A 393 38.03 -2.33 -4.23
CA ASN A 393 37.85 -3.31 -3.15
C ASN A 393 37.36 -2.68 -1.82
N ASN A 394 37.11 -1.37 -1.76
CA ASN A 394 36.67 -0.72 -0.53
C ASN A 394 35.14 -0.68 -0.45
N HIS A 395 34.58 -1.37 0.52
CA HIS A 395 33.15 -1.33 0.85
C HIS A 395 32.86 -0.14 1.80
N VAL A 396 31.90 0.71 1.42
CA VAL A 396 31.56 1.94 2.13
C VAL A 396 30.09 1.99 2.51
N PHE A 397 29.81 2.64 3.63
CA PHE A 397 28.49 2.98 4.11
C PHE A 397 28.24 4.49 3.96
N ILE A 398 27.06 4.87 3.48
CA ILE A 398 26.71 6.24 3.11
C ILE A 398 25.37 6.63 3.74
N LYS A 399 25.37 7.68 4.57
CA LYS A 399 24.13 8.29 5.08
C LYS A 399 23.83 9.54 4.26
N VAL A 400 22.67 9.58 3.59
CA VAL A 400 22.20 10.70 2.74
C VAL A 400 20.99 11.39 3.35
N GLY A 401 21.05 12.72 3.42
CA GLY A 401 20.07 13.52 4.13
C GLY A 401 20.42 13.60 5.62
N SER A 402 20.23 14.77 6.20
CA SER A 402 20.21 15.01 7.63
C SER A 402 19.83 16.48 7.85
N TYR A 403 19.77 16.91 9.11
CA TYR A 403 19.73 18.32 9.44
C TYR A 403 21.08 19.02 9.20
N LYS A 404 21.03 20.35 9.13
CA LYS A 404 22.17 21.18 8.75
C LYS A 404 23.39 20.86 9.62
N ASN A 405 24.53 20.59 8.98
CA ASN A 405 25.83 20.31 9.60
C ASN A 405 25.93 19.00 10.41
N ALA A 406 24.91 18.15 10.46
CA ALA A 406 24.98 16.88 11.19
C ALA A 406 26.09 15.96 10.65
N CYS A 407 26.17 15.81 9.32
CA CYS A 407 27.20 15.00 8.66
C CYS A 407 28.61 15.53 8.92
N LYS A 408 28.77 16.86 9.02
CA LYS A 408 30.04 17.50 9.37
C LYS A 408 30.44 17.15 10.81
N ASN A 409 29.51 17.27 11.76
CA ASN A 409 29.75 16.91 13.16
C ASN A 409 30.15 15.45 13.30
N GLU A 410 29.36 14.55 12.69
CA GLU A 410 29.61 13.11 12.71
C GLU A 410 30.99 12.77 12.12
N TYR A 411 31.36 13.37 10.99
CA TYR A 411 32.67 13.14 10.35
C TYR A 411 33.85 13.52 11.25
N TYR A 412 33.87 14.74 11.80
CA TYR A 412 35.00 15.18 12.63
C TYR A 412 35.09 14.44 13.95
N THR A 413 33.95 14.10 14.56
CA THR A 413 33.90 13.26 15.76
C THR A 413 34.49 11.88 15.48
N MET A 414 34.01 11.20 14.44
CA MET A 414 34.54 9.89 14.06
C MET A 414 36.02 9.94 13.67
N GLN A 415 36.50 11.05 13.09
CA GLN A 415 37.90 11.17 12.66
C GLN A 415 38.84 11.17 13.86
N LYS A 416 38.47 11.87 14.93
CA LYS A 416 39.22 11.88 16.20
C LYS A 416 39.23 10.50 16.85
N LEU A 417 38.05 9.90 16.98
CA LEU A 417 37.88 8.58 17.61
C LEU A 417 38.65 7.49 16.86
N TYR A 418 38.51 7.43 15.54
CA TYR A 418 39.21 6.46 14.71
C TYR A 418 40.74 6.59 14.77
N LYS A 419 41.25 7.83 14.86
CA LYS A 419 42.70 8.08 14.94
C LYS A 419 43.32 7.43 16.18
N ASN A 420 42.61 7.43 17.30
CA ASN A 420 43.13 6.91 18.58
C ASN A 420 42.70 5.46 18.84
N ASN A 421 41.59 5.02 18.26
CA ASN A 421 41.05 3.68 18.44
C ASN A 421 40.43 3.16 17.13
N PRO A 422 41.24 2.68 16.17
CA PRO A 422 40.73 2.13 14.91
C PRO A 422 40.04 0.77 15.07
N GLU A 423 40.23 0.08 16.19
CA GLU A 423 39.63 -1.23 16.49
C GLU A 423 38.14 -1.08 16.82
N ASN A 424 37.73 -0.05 17.57
CA ASN A 424 36.34 0.11 18.01
C ASN A 424 35.55 1.22 17.29
N PHE A 425 36.14 1.90 16.30
CA PHE A 425 35.43 2.93 15.52
C PHE A 425 35.67 2.71 14.02
N ALA A 426 34.65 3.01 13.20
CA ALA A 426 34.79 2.93 11.74
C ALA A 426 35.50 4.15 11.17
N LYS A 427 36.31 3.95 10.12
CA LYS A 427 37.00 5.04 9.44
C LYS A 427 35.99 5.96 8.73
N PRO A 428 35.89 7.25 9.09
CA PRO A 428 35.18 8.20 8.25
C PRO A 428 36.03 8.51 7.02
N ILE A 429 35.39 8.56 5.85
CA ILE A 429 36.08 8.75 4.56
C ILE A 429 35.86 10.17 4.05
N TYR A 430 34.60 10.61 3.99
CA TYR A 430 34.26 11.92 3.43
C TYR A 430 32.91 12.44 3.95
N TYR A 431 32.67 13.76 3.88
CA TYR A 431 31.35 14.35 4.07
C TYR A 431 31.08 15.47 3.04
N SER A 432 29.81 15.65 2.68
CA SER A 432 29.35 16.70 1.77
C SER A 432 28.22 17.51 2.39
N LEU A 433 28.37 18.85 2.35
CA LEU A 433 27.29 19.79 2.69
C LEU A 433 26.45 20.20 1.46
N ARG A 434 26.84 19.76 0.25
CA ARG A 434 26.04 19.95 -0.97
C ARG A 434 24.77 19.12 -0.85
N LYS A 435 23.63 19.64 -1.31
CA LYS A 435 22.37 18.88 -1.28
C LYS A 435 22.39 17.74 -2.33
N PRO A 436 22.00 16.51 -1.96
CA PRO A 436 21.67 16.08 -0.59
C PRO A 436 22.93 15.90 0.27
N GLN A 437 22.92 16.46 1.50
CA GLN A 437 24.05 16.35 2.42
C GLN A 437 24.30 14.88 2.75
N ASN A 438 25.56 14.49 2.93
CA ASN A 438 25.88 13.09 3.19
C ASN A 438 27.22 12.90 3.90
N ILE A 439 27.40 11.73 4.51
CA ILE A 439 28.66 11.25 5.08
C ILE A 439 28.93 9.84 4.55
N VAL A 440 30.18 9.58 4.18
CA VAL A 440 30.73 8.31 3.71
C VAL A 440 31.71 7.80 4.75
N MET A 441 31.55 6.55 5.16
CA MET A 441 32.40 5.86 6.13
C MET A 441 32.69 4.44 5.65
N GLN A 442 33.70 3.80 6.23
CA GLN A 442 33.95 2.39 6.02
C GLN A 442 32.70 1.57 6.40
N PHE A 443 32.33 0.60 5.56
CA PHE A 443 31.31 -0.35 5.92
C PHE A 443 31.85 -1.34 6.96
N ILE A 444 31.06 -1.63 7.99
CA ILE A 444 31.42 -2.62 9.02
C ILE A 444 30.69 -3.91 8.68
N GLU A 445 31.42 -4.89 8.16
CA GLU A 445 30.88 -6.24 7.94
C GLU A 445 30.73 -6.93 9.29
N GLY A 446 29.48 -7.18 9.71
CA GLY A 446 29.20 -7.68 11.05
C GLY A 446 27.72 -7.72 11.42
N GLU A 447 27.46 -8.19 12.64
CA GLU A 447 26.11 -8.28 13.23
C GLU A 447 25.98 -7.26 14.38
N THR A 448 24.81 -6.63 14.55
CA THR A 448 24.61 -5.71 15.68
C THR A 448 24.52 -6.48 17.00
N LEU A 449 24.95 -5.87 18.11
CA LEU A 449 24.82 -6.49 19.43
C LEU A 449 23.36 -6.84 19.76
N GLN A 450 22.40 -6.01 19.35
CA GLN A 450 20.98 -6.32 19.52
C GLN A 450 20.59 -7.62 18.80
N ASN A 451 20.98 -7.81 17.54
CA ASN A 451 20.66 -9.02 16.79
C ASN A 451 21.32 -10.26 17.41
N ILE A 452 22.55 -10.13 17.93
CA ILE A 452 23.26 -11.21 18.64
C ILE A 452 22.48 -11.60 19.91
N ILE A 453 21.99 -10.62 20.67
CA ILE A 453 21.16 -10.84 21.87
C ILE A 453 19.84 -11.52 21.47
N ASP A 454 19.11 -10.97 20.50
CA ASP A 454 17.80 -11.46 20.08
C ASP A 454 17.87 -12.88 19.49
N SER A 455 18.99 -13.21 18.83
CA SER A 455 19.26 -14.55 18.27
C SER A 455 19.87 -15.52 19.28
N ASN A 456 20.04 -15.12 20.54
CA ASN A 456 20.66 -15.91 21.61
C ASN A 456 22.06 -16.46 21.24
N LYS A 457 22.86 -15.66 20.51
CA LYS A 457 24.22 -16.01 20.06
C LYS A 457 25.32 -15.47 20.98
N LEU A 458 24.96 -14.80 22.08
CA LEU A 458 25.91 -14.12 22.96
C LEU A 458 26.60 -15.12 23.91
N THR A 459 27.78 -15.62 23.50
CA THR A 459 28.63 -16.50 24.31
C THR A 459 29.39 -15.74 25.40
N ASP A 460 29.96 -16.44 26.38
CA ASP A 460 30.76 -15.80 27.43
C ASP A 460 32.04 -15.17 26.87
N GLU A 461 32.68 -15.78 25.87
CA GLU A 461 33.81 -15.19 25.13
C GLU A 461 33.44 -13.87 24.45
N LEU A 462 32.25 -13.79 23.84
CA LEU A 462 31.75 -12.55 23.25
C LEU A 462 31.40 -11.51 24.31
N LYS A 463 30.95 -11.92 25.51
CA LYS A 463 30.74 -10.98 26.63
C LYS A 463 32.05 -10.41 27.11
N GLU A 464 33.10 -11.22 27.23
CA GLU A 464 34.44 -10.75 27.62
C GLU A 464 34.98 -9.74 26.60
N THR A 465 34.89 -10.09 25.31
CA THR A 465 35.23 -9.18 24.20
C THR A 465 34.45 -7.86 24.28
N LEU A 466 33.13 -7.94 24.49
CA LEU A 466 32.27 -6.77 24.62
C LEU A 466 32.66 -5.88 25.80
N ILE A 467 33.03 -6.46 26.95
CA ILE A 467 33.50 -5.71 28.12
C ILE A 467 34.77 -4.94 27.77
N THR A 468 35.77 -5.63 27.21
CA THR A 468 37.05 -5.01 26.83
C THR A 468 36.85 -3.87 25.83
N ASP A 469 36.03 -4.11 24.79
CA ASP A 469 35.74 -3.10 23.78
C ASP A 469 34.94 -1.92 24.34
N ILE A 470 33.93 -2.15 25.19
CA ILE A 470 33.18 -1.08 25.84
C ILE A 470 34.09 -0.22 26.72
N GLU A 471 35.01 -0.83 27.47
CA GLU A 471 35.99 -0.09 28.27
C GLU A 471 36.91 0.77 27.39
N ALA A 472 37.43 0.20 26.30
CA ALA A 472 38.28 0.92 25.35
C ALA A 472 37.54 2.08 24.66
N ILE A 473 36.28 1.86 24.26
CA ILE A 473 35.40 2.87 23.68
C ILE A 473 35.15 3.99 24.69
N ALA A 474 34.76 3.65 25.93
CA ALA A 474 34.46 4.62 26.98
C ALA A 474 35.68 5.50 27.31
N LYS A 475 36.85 4.88 27.42
CA LYS A 475 38.13 5.58 27.62
C LYS A 475 38.38 6.56 26.48
N THR A 476 38.28 6.10 25.23
CA THR A 476 38.52 6.95 24.04
C THR A 476 37.55 8.13 23.98
N LEU A 477 36.25 7.92 24.26
CA LEU A 477 35.25 8.99 24.31
C LEU A 477 35.61 10.05 25.36
N SER A 478 36.02 9.61 26.56
CA SER A 478 36.39 10.52 27.64
C SER A 478 37.66 11.33 27.35
N GLU A 479 38.68 10.70 26.75
CA GLU A 479 39.95 11.34 26.40
C GLU A 479 39.79 12.38 25.28
N GLU A 480 38.91 12.11 24.32
CA GLU A 480 38.61 13.03 23.20
C GLU A 480 37.54 14.08 23.52
N ASP A 481 37.08 14.14 24.77
CA ASP A 481 36.03 15.06 25.22
C ASP A 481 34.74 14.92 24.41
N ILE A 482 34.21 13.70 24.33
CA ILE A 482 33.02 13.36 23.55
C ILE A 482 32.00 12.61 24.41
N VAL A 483 30.73 13.01 24.28
CA VAL A 483 29.55 12.25 24.74
C VAL A 483 28.66 11.98 23.54
N HIS A 484 28.44 10.71 23.24
CA HIS A 484 27.65 10.15 22.15
C HIS A 484 26.15 10.42 22.30
N ARG A 485 25.60 10.34 23.53
CA ARG A 485 24.20 10.60 23.91
C ARG A 485 23.14 9.62 23.40
N ASN A 486 23.51 8.65 22.57
CA ASN A 486 22.56 7.69 21.98
C ASN A 486 23.09 6.24 22.00
N ILE A 487 23.75 5.85 23.09
CA ILE A 487 24.31 4.50 23.26
C ILE A 487 23.18 3.49 23.53
N THR A 488 23.08 2.47 22.68
CA THR A 488 22.13 1.34 22.78
C THR A 488 22.76 0.10 22.11
N PRO A 489 22.28 -1.12 22.36
CA PRO A 489 22.81 -2.32 21.71
C PRO A 489 22.79 -2.26 20.17
N ASN A 490 21.81 -1.58 19.57
CA ASN A 490 21.73 -1.36 18.13
C ASN A 490 22.86 -0.48 17.54
N LYS A 491 23.71 0.13 18.38
CA LYS A 491 24.83 0.98 17.97
C LYS A 491 26.19 0.31 18.09
N PHE A 492 26.23 -0.94 18.52
CA PHE A 492 27.45 -1.75 18.50
C PHE A 492 27.32 -2.79 17.39
N ILE A 493 28.34 -2.88 16.53
CA ILE A 493 28.45 -3.92 15.49
C ILE A 493 29.68 -4.76 15.81
N LEU A 494 29.52 -6.07 15.95
CA LEU A 494 30.62 -7.02 16.03
C LEU A 494 31.20 -7.20 14.62
N GLY A 495 32.39 -6.65 14.38
CA GLY A 495 33.08 -6.78 13.10
C GLY A 495 33.71 -8.15 12.90
N LYS A 496 34.11 -8.45 11.66
CA LYS A 496 34.91 -9.66 11.31
C LYS A 496 36.27 -9.73 11.98
N ASP A 497 36.76 -8.61 12.51
CA ASP A 497 37.95 -8.52 13.35
C ASP A 497 37.70 -8.95 14.80
N ASN A 498 36.50 -9.47 15.11
CA ASN A 498 36.06 -9.87 16.45
C ASN A 498 36.08 -8.73 17.47
N HIS A 499 35.94 -7.48 17.01
CA HIS A 499 35.78 -6.32 17.89
C HIS A 499 34.43 -5.65 17.68
N PHE A 500 33.82 -5.21 18.78
CA PHE A 500 32.65 -4.36 18.77
C PHE A 500 33.04 -2.93 18.41
N LYS A 501 32.36 -2.39 17.39
CA LYS A 501 32.52 -1.02 16.92
C LYS A 501 31.29 -0.18 17.26
N LEU A 502 31.48 0.98 17.89
CA LEU A 502 30.40 1.94 18.16
C LEU A 502 30.13 2.81 16.92
N ILE A 503 28.85 3.02 16.58
CA ILE A 503 28.40 3.80 15.41
C ILE A 503 27.37 4.88 15.77
N ASP A 504 27.16 5.83 14.84
CA ASP A 504 26.09 6.85 14.84
C ASP A 504 26.30 8.10 15.73
N PHE A 505 27.39 8.83 15.48
CA PHE A 505 27.83 10.01 16.25
C PHE A 505 27.12 11.33 15.88
N LYS A 506 25.97 11.29 15.20
CA LYS A 506 25.25 12.50 14.75
C LYS A 506 24.88 13.46 15.89
N TYR A 507 24.65 12.92 17.09
CA TYR A 507 24.29 13.68 18.29
C TYR A 507 25.46 13.92 19.22
N ALA A 508 26.67 13.49 18.86
CA ALA A 508 27.82 13.64 19.73
C ALA A 508 28.15 15.11 20.00
N VAL A 509 28.53 15.41 21.24
CA VAL A 509 28.88 16.75 21.73
C VAL A 509 30.08 16.66 22.66
N SER A 510 30.75 17.79 22.90
CA SER A 510 31.77 17.90 23.94
C SER A 510 31.14 18.07 25.33
N PHE A 511 31.70 17.41 26.36
CA PHE A 511 31.22 17.58 27.73
C PHE A 511 31.87 18.80 28.38
N SER A 512 33.15 19.06 28.13
CA SER A 512 33.89 20.17 28.74
C SER A 512 33.50 21.52 28.14
N LYS A 513 33.19 21.55 26.84
CA LYS A 513 32.76 22.73 26.07
C LYS A 513 31.36 22.52 25.49
N TYR A 514 30.45 22.04 26.32
CA TYR A 514 29.10 21.72 25.91
C TYR A 514 28.40 22.90 25.23
N LYS A 515 28.17 22.74 23.93
CA LYS A 515 27.32 23.58 23.10
C LYS A 515 26.42 22.66 22.29
N GLU A 516 25.12 22.90 22.37
CA GLU A 516 24.18 22.11 21.59
C GLU A 516 24.33 22.38 20.09
N ILE A 517 24.04 21.36 19.28
CA ILE A 517 23.99 21.47 17.83
C ILE A 517 22.87 22.46 17.46
N ASP A 518 23.18 23.50 16.66
CA ASP A 518 22.26 24.60 16.35
C ASP A 518 20.84 24.12 15.98
N TYR A 519 20.74 23.11 15.11
CA TYR A 519 19.45 22.55 14.71
C TYR A 519 18.64 21.91 15.85
N ILE A 520 19.30 21.24 16.79
CA ILE A 520 18.64 20.63 17.96
C ILE A 520 18.21 21.72 18.93
N SER A 521 18.98 22.79 19.07
CA SER A 521 18.58 23.99 19.83
C SER A 521 17.28 24.59 19.29
N ASP A 522 17.12 24.61 17.96
CA ASP A 522 15.93 25.12 17.28
C ASP A 522 14.74 24.12 17.30
N ASN A 523 14.98 22.84 17.58
CA ASN A 523 13.99 21.76 17.51
C ASN A 523 14.11 20.82 18.72
N THR A 524 13.78 21.34 19.90
CA THR A 524 13.99 20.65 21.18
C THR A 524 13.21 19.34 21.33
N GLU A 525 12.15 19.13 20.55
CA GLU A 525 11.39 17.87 20.45
C GLU A 525 12.28 16.69 20.02
N ILE A 526 13.40 16.94 19.33
CA ILE A 526 14.39 15.91 18.97
C ILE A 526 14.95 15.21 20.21
N MET A 527 15.02 15.90 21.34
CA MET A 527 15.51 15.32 22.60
C MET A 527 14.63 14.19 23.11
N ASP A 528 13.34 14.20 22.79
CA ASP A 528 12.44 13.10 23.15
C ASP A 528 12.73 11.83 22.32
N PHE A 529 13.32 11.97 21.12
CA PHE A 529 13.75 10.84 20.29
C PHE A 529 15.14 10.30 20.64
N ILE A 530 16.01 11.14 21.22
CA ILE A 530 17.36 10.72 21.67
C ILE A 530 17.25 9.91 22.95
N LYS A 531 16.27 10.24 23.81
CA LYS A 531 15.98 9.45 25.02
C LYS A 531 15.60 8.02 24.61
N ASN A 532 16.24 7.06 25.24
CA ASN A 532 15.96 5.63 25.09
C ASN A 532 15.99 4.94 26.46
N ASP A 533 15.67 3.65 26.50
CA ASP A 533 15.62 2.88 27.74
C ASP A 533 16.99 2.75 28.42
N PHE A 534 18.09 2.97 27.70
CA PHE A 534 19.45 2.95 28.25
C PHE A 534 19.91 4.31 28.77
N SER A 535 19.15 5.38 28.53
CA SER A 535 19.52 6.75 28.92
C SER A 535 19.33 6.99 30.44
N LEU A 536 20.24 7.78 31.04
CA LEU A 536 20.19 8.13 32.47
C LEU A 536 18.91 8.89 32.85
N GLY A 537 18.46 9.82 32.01
CA GLY A 537 17.24 10.58 32.28
C GLY A 537 16.83 11.48 31.12
N LYS A 538 15.67 12.11 31.26
CA LYS A 538 15.23 13.12 30.28
C LYS A 538 16.14 14.35 30.42
N TYR A 539 16.79 14.76 29.32
CA TYR A 539 17.74 15.88 29.26
C TYR A 539 19.05 15.70 30.05
N LEU A 540 19.33 14.48 30.49
CA LEU A 540 20.55 14.13 31.23
C LEU A 540 21.18 12.92 30.57
N TRP A 541 22.39 13.12 30.02
CA TRP A 541 23.13 12.05 29.35
C TRP A 541 24.41 11.72 30.09
N ASP A 542 24.65 10.42 30.16
CA ASP A 542 25.85 9.81 30.71
C ASP A 542 26.08 8.52 29.90
N ASP A 543 27.11 8.53 29.07
CA ASP A 543 27.44 7.39 28.22
C ASP A 543 27.90 6.19 29.06
N PHE A 544 28.59 6.42 30.18
CA PHE A 544 29.02 5.36 31.10
C PHE A 544 27.82 4.68 31.76
N TYR A 545 26.81 5.46 32.16
CA TYR A 545 25.55 4.89 32.64
C TYR A 545 24.88 4.00 31.57
N SER A 546 24.83 4.50 30.33
CA SER A 546 24.19 3.78 29.22
C SER A 546 24.92 2.47 28.92
N MET A 547 26.25 2.49 28.90
CA MET A 547 27.08 1.29 28.73
C MET A 547 26.92 0.31 29.91
N ASN A 548 26.92 0.78 31.15
CA ASN A 548 26.69 -0.07 32.32
C ASN A 548 25.35 -0.80 32.23
N LYS A 549 24.29 -0.08 31.81
CA LYS A 549 22.95 -0.66 31.66
C LYS A 549 22.89 -1.72 30.55
N ILE A 550 23.67 -1.56 29.47
CA ILE A 550 23.83 -2.60 28.45
C ILE A 550 24.48 -3.85 29.07
N LEU A 551 25.61 -3.69 29.77
CA LEU A 551 26.31 -4.80 30.42
C LEU A 551 25.42 -5.54 31.43
N GLU A 552 24.69 -4.80 32.28
CA GLU A 552 23.74 -5.39 33.25
C GLU A 552 22.62 -6.18 32.56
N SER A 553 22.08 -5.66 31.45
CA SER A 553 20.98 -6.30 30.70
C SER A 553 21.35 -7.67 30.12
N ILE A 554 22.64 -7.92 29.90
CA ILE A 554 23.17 -9.20 29.38
C ILE A 554 23.86 -10.03 30.48
N GLY A 555 23.71 -9.64 31.76
CA GLY A 555 24.21 -10.38 32.91
C GLY A 555 25.72 -10.26 33.13
N THR A 556 26.35 -9.17 32.69
CA THR A 556 27.78 -8.90 32.93
C THR A 556 28.02 -7.53 33.57
N LYS A 557 29.28 -7.22 33.91
CA LYS A 557 29.66 -5.97 34.58
C LYS A 557 31.11 -5.56 34.26
N SER A 558 31.36 -4.26 34.28
CA SER A 558 32.70 -3.66 34.25
C SER A 558 32.85 -2.70 35.43
N GLU A 559 33.87 -2.95 36.26
CA GLU A 559 34.17 -2.10 37.40
C GLU A 559 34.71 -0.73 36.95
N TYR A 560 35.46 -0.70 35.83
CA TYR A 560 35.90 0.55 35.21
C TYR A 560 34.72 1.41 34.79
N ILE A 561 33.75 0.85 34.06
CA ILE A 561 32.59 1.61 33.59
C ILE A 561 31.78 2.12 34.78
N LYS A 562 31.49 1.25 35.75
CA LYS A 562 30.70 1.58 36.94
C LYS A 562 31.32 2.71 37.75
N ASN A 563 32.64 2.70 37.95
CA ASN A 563 33.37 3.72 38.72
C ASN A 563 33.50 5.08 38.01
N ASN A 564 33.10 5.18 36.74
CA ASN A 564 33.16 6.42 35.97
C ASN A 564 31.77 7.02 35.65
N ILE A 565 30.69 6.36 36.07
CA ILE A 565 29.33 6.93 36.04
C ILE A 565 29.33 8.24 36.83
N GLY A 566 28.71 9.29 36.29
CA GLY A 566 28.65 10.61 36.92
C GLY A 566 29.72 11.60 36.46
N LYS A 567 30.87 11.13 35.96
CA LYS A 567 32.02 12.01 35.72
C LYS A 567 31.89 12.88 34.47
N TYR A 568 31.21 12.37 33.44
CA TYR A 568 31.14 13.00 32.11
C TYR A 568 29.70 13.39 31.72
N GLN A 569 28.90 13.78 32.71
CA GLN A 569 27.48 14.05 32.51
C GLN A 569 27.22 15.35 31.78
N ILE A 570 26.22 15.32 30.89
CA ILE A 570 25.73 16.50 30.18
C ILE A 570 24.28 16.74 30.53
N HIS A 571 23.96 17.99 30.86
CA HIS A 571 22.60 18.45 31.10
C HIS A 571 22.17 19.43 30.00
N PHE A 572 21.09 19.10 29.28
CA PHE A 572 20.50 20.03 28.32
C PHE A 572 19.75 21.15 29.06
N LYS A 573 20.32 22.35 29.03
CA LYS A 573 19.69 23.55 29.56
C LYS A 573 18.65 24.07 28.57
N GLN A 574 17.37 23.87 28.86
CA GLN A 574 16.30 24.54 28.12
C GLN A 574 16.43 26.06 28.31
N THR A 575 16.70 26.79 27.24
CA THR A 575 16.58 28.26 27.28
C THR A 575 15.13 28.64 27.53
N ARG A 576 14.87 29.37 28.62
CA ARG A 576 13.56 29.79 29.16
C ARG A 576 12.58 30.48 28.18
N ASN A 577 12.96 30.78 26.94
CA ASN A 577 12.14 31.59 26.04
C ASN A 577 11.06 30.84 25.26
N VAL A 578 11.15 29.52 25.12
CA VAL A 578 10.14 28.75 24.37
C VAL A 578 9.05 28.19 25.28
N LYS A 579 9.40 27.80 26.51
CA LYS A 579 8.45 27.21 27.47
C LYS A 579 7.39 28.22 27.92
N THR A 580 7.77 29.47 28.19
CA THR A 580 6.79 30.51 28.57
C THR A 580 5.84 30.86 27.42
N PHE A 581 6.31 30.79 26.17
CA PHE A 581 5.49 31.09 24.99
C PHE A 581 4.56 29.92 24.62
N ILE A 582 5.06 28.68 24.68
CA ILE A 582 4.26 27.47 24.46
C ILE A 582 3.25 27.31 25.59
N ASP A 583 3.64 27.45 26.85
CA ASP A 583 2.70 27.33 27.98
C ASP A 583 1.64 28.45 27.96
N GLN A 584 1.97 29.67 27.50
CA GLN A 584 0.99 30.75 27.29
C GLN A 584 0.09 30.54 26.06
N VAL A 585 0.58 29.91 24.99
CA VAL A 585 -0.22 29.64 23.78
C VAL A 585 -1.13 28.41 23.97
N PHE A 586 -0.69 27.42 24.74
CA PHE A 586 -1.48 26.22 25.05
C PHE A 586 -2.44 26.43 26.22
N SER A 587 -2.15 27.32 27.19
CA SER A 587 -3.14 27.70 28.21
C SER A 587 -4.34 28.44 27.60
N VAL A 588 -4.11 29.29 26.60
CA VAL A 588 -5.19 30.00 25.89
C VAL A 588 -6.06 29.07 25.03
N LYS A 589 -5.52 27.93 24.56
CA LYS A 589 -6.31 26.94 23.80
C LYS A 589 -7.18 26.03 24.67
N ASN A 590 -6.83 25.84 25.94
CA ASN A 590 -7.65 25.06 26.87
C ASN A 590 -8.82 25.88 27.48
N GLU A 591 -8.74 27.21 27.47
CA GLU A 591 -9.86 28.08 27.90
C GLU A 591 -10.84 28.45 26.76
N GLN A 592 -10.53 28.17 25.50
CA GLN A 592 -11.42 28.50 24.35
C GLN A 592 -12.22 27.32 23.79
N LYS A 593 -12.63 26.37 24.65
CA LYS A 593 -13.73 25.45 24.34
C LYS A 593 -15.12 25.98 24.70
N THR A 594 -15.22 27.21 25.19
CA THR A 594 -16.50 27.90 25.43
C THR A 594 -16.44 29.36 24.99
N ASN A 595 -16.66 29.63 23.70
CA ASN A 595 -17.62 30.64 23.21
C ASN A 595 -17.43 30.95 21.72
N LYS A 596 -18.56 30.94 21.01
CA LYS A 596 -18.73 31.41 19.63
C LYS A 596 -18.58 32.95 19.56
N PHE A 597 -18.19 33.41 18.38
CA PHE A 597 -18.15 34.78 17.83
C PHE A 597 -16.87 35.63 18.07
N GLY A 598 -16.24 36.05 16.95
CA GLY A 598 -15.44 37.28 16.90
C GLY A 598 -14.04 37.25 16.24
N GLU A 599 -13.84 36.54 15.13
CA GLU A 599 -12.55 36.58 14.40
C GLU A 599 -12.53 37.68 13.32
N LYS A 600 -11.81 38.79 13.60
CA LYS A 600 -11.10 39.63 12.61
C LYS A 600 -10.25 40.75 13.23
N GLY A 601 -10.45 41.08 14.51
CA GLY A 601 -9.72 42.18 15.19
C GLY A 601 -8.38 41.81 15.85
N LYS A 602 -8.09 40.52 16.13
CA LYS A 602 -6.93 40.13 16.95
C LYS A 602 -5.64 39.79 16.18
N MET A 603 -5.75 39.47 14.88
CA MET A 603 -4.58 39.14 14.06
C MET A 603 -3.69 40.37 13.77
N TYR A 604 -4.27 41.57 13.76
CA TYR A 604 -3.56 42.84 13.51
C TYR A 604 -2.68 43.30 14.68
N LYS A 605 -2.87 42.79 15.90
CA LYS A 605 -2.06 43.18 17.07
C LYS A 605 -0.78 42.34 17.21
N VAL A 606 -0.75 41.12 16.67
CA VAL A 606 0.41 40.22 16.70
C VAL A 606 1.48 40.64 15.68
N ILE A 607 1.06 41.18 14.52
CA ILE A 607 1.99 41.60 13.46
C ILE A 607 2.77 42.89 13.85
N ARG A 608 2.20 43.75 14.71
CA ARG A 608 2.82 45.02 15.13
C ARG A 608 3.90 44.86 16.21
N LEU A 609 3.93 43.73 16.94
CA LEU A 609 4.92 43.42 17.98
C LEU A 609 6.18 42.71 17.44
N LEU A 610 6.16 42.23 16.19
CA LEU A 610 7.24 41.44 15.58
C LEU A 610 8.24 42.25 14.75
N GLY A 611 8.19 43.59 14.75
CA GLY A 611 9.24 44.44 14.16
C GLY A 611 9.45 44.31 12.64
N PHE A 612 8.59 43.60 11.91
CA PHE A 612 8.68 43.53 10.44
C PHE A 612 8.14 44.81 9.80
N LYS A 613 9.03 45.65 9.27
CA LYS A 613 8.67 46.72 8.32
C LYS A 613 8.23 46.08 7.00
N ILE A 614 6.92 45.97 6.78
CA ILE A 614 6.38 45.65 5.45
C ILE A 614 6.37 46.94 4.63
N LYS A 615 7.26 47.05 3.64
CA LYS A 615 7.13 48.04 2.55
C LYS A 615 6.01 47.55 1.64
N LEU A 616 4.83 48.13 1.77
CA LEU A 616 3.75 47.94 0.79
C LEU A 616 4.05 48.80 -0.43
N GLY A 617 4.32 48.15 -1.57
CA GLY A 617 4.31 48.81 -2.87
C GLY A 617 2.90 49.29 -3.19
N ARG A 618 2.75 50.59 -3.45
CA ARG A 618 1.54 51.14 -4.07
C ARG A 618 1.53 50.72 -5.54
N LYS A 619 0.42 50.15 -5.98
CA LYS A 619 -0.08 50.36 -7.34
C LYS A 619 -1.55 50.76 -7.22
N GLY A 620 -1.88 51.88 -7.86
CA GLY A 620 -3.23 52.14 -8.35
C GLY A 620 -3.53 51.29 -9.57
#